data_AF-A0A956EZH9-F1
#
_entry.id   AF-A0A956EZH9-F1
#
_cell.length_a   1.000
_cell.length_b   1.000
_cell.length_c   1.000
_cell.angle_alpha   90.00
_cell.angle_beta   90.00
_cell.angle_gamma   90.00
#
_symmetry.space_group_name_H-M   'P 1'
#
loop_
_entity.id
_entity.type
_entity.pdbx_description
1 polymer ?
#
loop_
_entity_poly.entity_id
_entity_poly.type
_entity_poly.pdbx_seq_one_letter_code
_entity_poly.pdbx_strand_id
1 'polypeptide(L)'
;DLAKKPRATYADYAEWALDAGMFFFKRNGQIVPNTGQTFRSFMRDGFQGERATLGDWQFHLNTLFPDARLKRTLEVRTCDSLPTRFVTGVPALFTGLLYDEQALAEAEDLSFSFDLEALMHARVDLVTHGIRAEVGGRPVRALAEQLVEIARGGLSRRHKLDDQGRDETIHLQPISELLERGLMPADLLTEGLSSATPAELMAAVLERGRV
;
A
#
# COMPACT_ATOMS: atom_id res chain seq x y z
N ASP A 1 -3.30 -19.65 -2.28
CA ASP A 1 -2.72 -18.38 -1.80
C ASP A 1 -2.21 -17.62 -3.01
N LEU A 2 -2.75 -16.42 -3.23
CA LEU A 2 -2.42 -15.59 -4.38
C LEU A 2 -0.94 -15.17 -4.37
N ALA A 3 -0.37 -14.94 -3.17
CA ALA A 3 1.01 -14.50 -3.00
C ALA A 3 2.04 -15.54 -3.48
N LYS A 4 1.65 -16.81 -3.60
CA LYS A 4 2.52 -17.90 -4.09
C LYS A 4 2.53 -18.03 -5.62
N LYS A 5 1.81 -17.15 -6.33
CA LYS A 5 1.73 -17.15 -7.79
C LYS A 5 2.50 -15.94 -8.35
N PRO A 6 3.76 -16.10 -8.81
CA PRO A 6 4.58 -14.99 -9.30
C PRO A 6 3.93 -14.23 -10.46
N ARG A 7 3.12 -14.92 -11.28
CA ARG A 7 2.37 -14.35 -12.40
C ARG A 7 0.87 -14.58 -12.22
N ALA A 8 0.32 -14.03 -11.15
CA ALA A 8 -1.10 -14.08 -10.90
C ALA A 8 -1.90 -13.33 -11.97
N THR A 9 -3.08 -13.86 -12.31
CA THR A 9 -4.00 -13.30 -13.30
C THR A 9 -5.23 -12.67 -12.64
N TYR A 10 -6.05 -11.98 -13.43
CA TYR A 10 -7.38 -11.53 -12.98
C TYR A 10 -8.26 -12.68 -12.49
N ALA A 11 -8.16 -13.86 -13.12
CA ALA A 11 -8.90 -15.04 -12.70
C ALA A 11 -8.43 -15.53 -11.32
N ASP A 12 -7.11 -15.53 -11.07
CA ASP A 12 -6.57 -15.92 -9.76
C ASP A 12 -7.05 -14.98 -8.64
N TYR A 13 -7.11 -13.68 -8.92
CA TYR A 13 -7.65 -12.70 -7.98
C TYR A 13 -9.13 -12.92 -7.72
N ALA A 14 -9.92 -13.18 -8.78
CA ALA A 14 -11.34 -13.47 -8.67
C ALA A 14 -11.60 -14.74 -7.85
N GLU A 15 -10.85 -15.82 -8.08
CA GLU A 15 -10.97 -17.06 -7.29
C GLU A 15 -10.66 -16.82 -5.81
N TRP A 16 -9.59 -16.08 -5.49
CA TRP A 16 -9.30 -15.70 -4.11
C TRP A 16 -10.43 -14.88 -3.49
N ALA A 17 -10.95 -13.88 -4.21
CA ALA A 17 -12.02 -13.01 -3.72
C ALA A 17 -13.36 -13.75 -3.56
N LEU A 18 -13.65 -14.74 -4.42
CA LEU A 18 -14.83 -15.60 -4.30
C LEU A 18 -14.82 -16.41 -3.00
N ASP A 19 -13.63 -16.85 -2.57
CA ASP A 19 -13.45 -17.64 -1.35
C ASP A 19 -13.18 -16.79 -0.09
N ALA A 20 -13.06 -15.47 -0.24
CA ALA A 20 -12.99 -14.57 0.91
C ALA A 20 -14.34 -14.52 1.65
N GLY A 21 -14.28 -14.45 2.98
CA GLY A 21 -15.45 -14.29 3.83
C GLY A 21 -16.17 -12.97 3.54
N MET A 22 -17.50 -13.00 3.51
CA MET A 22 -18.31 -11.81 3.35
C MET A 22 -18.48 -11.07 4.68
N PHE A 23 -18.83 -9.78 4.61
CA PHE A 23 -19.31 -9.03 5.78
C PHE A 23 -20.83 -8.88 5.76
N PHE A 24 -21.35 -8.31 4.67
CA PHE A 24 -22.76 -8.02 4.46
C PHE A 24 -23.04 -7.74 2.99
N PHE A 25 -24.32 -7.72 2.62
CA PHE A 25 -24.79 -7.16 1.36
C PHE A 25 -25.92 -6.17 1.62
N LYS A 26 -26.37 -5.46 0.58
CA LYS A 26 -27.45 -4.47 0.71
C LYS A 26 -28.68 -4.93 -0.06
N ARG A 27 -29.85 -4.92 0.58
CA ARG A 27 -31.11 -5.18 -0.12
C ARG A 27 -32.21 -4.28 0.37
N ASN A 28 -32.98 -3.73 -0.57
CA ASN A 28 -34.06 -2.77 -0.29
C ASN A 28 -33.61 -1.62 0.63
N GLY A 29 -32.39 -1.10 0.42
CA GLY A 29 -31.80 -0.02 1.21
C GLY A 29 -31.24 -0.44 2.58
N GLN A 30 -31.39 -1.69 2.99
CA GLN A 30 -30.94 -2.19 4.29
C GLN A 30 -29.63 -2.98 4.17
N ILE A 31 -28.83 -2.95 5.24
CA ILE A 31 -27.64 -3.78 5.40
C ILE A 31 -28.06 -5.13 5.96
N VAL A 32 -27.70 -6.22 5.28
CA VAL A 32 -27.95 -7.60 5.72
C VAL A 32 -26.61 -8.25 6.07
N PRO A 33 -26.29 -8.44 7.36
CA PRO A 33 -25.07 -9.12 7.79
C PRO A 33 -25.03 -10.55 7.25
N ASN A 34 -23.87 -10.94 6.72
CA ASN A 34 -23.67 -12.26 6.13
C ASN A 34 -22.22 -12.74 6.34
N THR A 35 -21.77 -12.73 7.59
CA THR A 35 -20.38 -13.03 7.97
C THR A 35 -20.03 -14.52 7.98
N GLY A 36 -21.03 -15.39 7.88
CA GLY A 36 -20.87 -16.84 8.00
C GLY A 36 -20.52 -17.58 6.72
N GLN A 37 -20.41 -16.89 5.58
CA GLN A 37 -20.16 -17.53 4.29
C GLN A 37 -19.23 -16.73 3.38
N THR A 38 -18.67 -17.43 2.39
CA THR A 38 -17.90 -16.82 1.29
C THR A 38 -18.83 -16.27 0.22
N PHE A 39 -18.31 -15.39 -0.65
CA PHE A 39 -19.11 -14.91 -1.78
C PHE A 39 -19.50 -16.05 -2.74
N ARG A 40 -18.64 -17.04 -2.92
CA ARG A 40 -18.94 -18.25 -3.71
C ARG A 40 -20.16 -19.00 -3.17
N SER A 41 -20.23 -19.20 -1.85
CA SER A 41 -21.41 -19.82 -1.22
C SER A 41 -22.65 -18.94 -1.37
N PHE A 42 -22.52 -17.62 -1.28
CA PHE A 42 -23.66 -16.71 -1.52
C PHE A 42 -24.20 -16.80 -2.95
N MET A 43 -23.31 -16.93 -3.95
CA MET A 43 -23.71 -17.11 -5.34
C MET A 43 -24.44 -18.45 -5.56
N ARG A 44 -23.96 -19.51 -4.92
CA ARG A 44 -24.51 -20.87 -5.07
C ARG A 44 -25.84 -21.04 -4.31
N ASP A 45 -25.84 -20.68 -3.04
CA ASP A 45 -26.91 -21.06 -2.10
C ASP A 45 -27.88 -19.91 -1.81
N GLY A 46 -27.45 -18.67 -2.07
CA GLY A 46 -28.15 -17.48 -1.62
C GLY A 46 -28.04 -17.26 -0.10
N PHE A 47 -28.84 -16.34 0.43
CA PHE A 47 -28.94 -16.11 1.87
C PHE A 47 -30.28 -15.43 2.18
N GLN A 48 -31.04 -15.95 3.15
CA GLN A 48 -32.34 -15.40 3.56
C GLN A 48 -33.32 -15.12 2.39
N GLY A 49 -33.36 -16.03 1.40
CA GLY A 49 -34.21 -15.87 0.21
C GLY A 49 -33.63 -15.00 -0.90
N GLU A 50 -32.50 -14.32 -0.65
CA GLU A 50 -31.81 -13.47 -1.61
C GLU A 50 -30.80 -14.26 -2.45
N ARG A 51 -30.50 -13.74 -3.65
CA ARG A 51 -29.43 -14.23 -4.52
C ARG A 51 -28.38 -13.14 -4.74
N ALA A 52 -27.13 -13.57 -4.92
CA ALA A 52 -26.04 -12.67 -5.23
C ALA A 52 -26.25 -11.97 -6.57
N THR A 53 -25.93 -10.68 -6.61
CA THR A 53 -25.95 -9.85 -7.82
C THR A 53 -24.55 -9.35 -8.15
N LEU A 54 -24.37 -8.79 -9.35
CA LEU A 54 -23.11 -8.12 -9.71
C LEU A 54 -22.82 -6.92 -8.79
N GLY A 55 -23.86 -6.24 -8.30
CA GLY A 55 -23.71 -5.16 -7.32
C GLY A 55 -23.15 -5.67 -6.00
N ASP A 56 -23.60 -6.84 -5.54
CA ASP A 56 -23.06 -7.45 -4.31
C ASP A 56 -21.61 -7.90 -4.50
N TRP A 57 -21.23 -8.36 -5.70
CA TRP A 57 -19.83 -8.69 -6.02
C TRP A 57 -18.94 -7.46 -5.94
N GLN A 58 -19.34 -6.36 -6.58
CA GLN A 58 -18.61 -5.10 -6.49
C GLN A 58 -18.51 -4.61 -5.04
N PHE A 59 -19.57 -4.80 -4.27
CA PHE A 59 -19.59 -4.45 -2.86
C PHE A 59 -18.63 -5.32 -2.04
N HIS A 60 -18.65 -6.64 -2.25
CA HIS A 60 -17.75 -7.60 -1.62
C HIS A 60 -16.28 -7.28 -1.89
N LEU A 61 -15.92 -6.94 -3.13
CA LEU A 61 -14.54 -6.51 -3.44
C LEU A 61 -14.12 -5.27 -2.63
N ASN A 62 -15.04 -4.37 -2.29
CA ASN A 62 -14.74 -3.20 -1.44
C ASN A 62 -14.55 -3.55 0.05
N THR A 63 -14.95 -4.75 0.49
CA THR A 63 -14.75 -5.23 1.86
C THR A 63 -13.48 -6.06 2.03
N LEU A 64 -12.72 -6.28 0.96
CA LEU A 64 -11.42 -6.97 1.04
C LEU A 64 -10.32 -5.97 1.38
N PHE A 65 -9.39 -6.35 2.27
CA PHE A 65 -8.30 -5.49 2.73
C PHE A 65 -6.90 -6.12 2.57
N PRO A 66 -6.53 -6.56 1.35
CA PRO A 66 -5.14 -6.93 1.06
C PRO A 66 -4.23 -5.68 1.00
N ASP A 67 -2.91 -5.90 0.97
CA ASP A 67 -1.91 -4.82 0.84
C ASP A 67 -2.04 -4.05 -0.49
N ALA A 68 -2.38 -4.77 -1.57
CA ALA A 68 -2.78 -4.21 -2.85
C ALA A 68 -4.13 -4.79 -3.28
N ARG A 69 -5.09 -3.93 -3.61
CA ARG A 69 -6.46 -4.33 -3.95
C ARG A 69 -6.78 -4.03 -5.40
N LEU A 70 -7.33 -5.02 -6.09
CA LEU A 70 -7.70 -4.92 -7.49
C LEU A 70 -9.20 -4.71 -7.64
N LYS A 71 -9.55 -3.63 -8.32
CA LYS A 71 -10.90 -3.30 -8.76
C LYS A 71 -10.83 -2.93 -10.25
N ARG A 72 -11.55 -1.89 -10.66
CA ARG A 72 -11.29 -1.18 -11.93
C ARG A 72 -9.96 -0.39 -11.90
N THR A 73 -9.38 -0.27 -10.71
CA THR A 73 -8.10 0.37 -10.43
C THR A 73 -7.29 -0.55 -9.52
N LEU A 74 -5.97 -0.34 -9.48
CA LEU A 74 -5.11 -0.93 -8.47
C LEU A 74 -4.99 0.07 -7.31
N GLU A 75 -5.32 -0.37 -6.10
CA GLU A 75 -5.22 0.43 -4.87
C GLU A 75 -4.09 -0.13 -4.01
N VAL A 76 -3.01 0.63 -3.78
CA VAL A 76 -1.97 0.28 -2.80
C VAL A 76 -2.36 0.84 -1.44
N ARG A 77 -2.29 0.03 -0.38
CA ARG A 77 -3.00 0.29 0.88
C ARG A 77 -2.12 0.26 2.14
N THR A 78 -0.81 0.11 1.96
CA THR A 78 0.16 -0.10 3.06
C THR A 78 0.81 1.18 3.56
N CYS A 79 0.50 2.34 2.98
CA CYS A 79 1.10 3.61 3.38
C CYS A 79 0.33 4.25 4.53
N ASP A 80 1.07 4.72 5.54
CA ASP A 80 0.53 5.57 6.59
C ASP A 80 0.04 6.91 6.04
N SER A 81 -0.90 7.54 6.75
CA SER A 81 -1.23 8.93 6.50
C SER A 81 -0.04 9.80 6.90
N LEU A 82 0.40 10.67 5.99
CA LEU A 82 1.58 11.51 6.18
C LEU A 82 1.22 12.99 6.36
N PRO A 83 2.05 13.77 7.07
CA PRO A 83 1.95 15.23 7.07
C PRO A 83 1.97 15.82 5.64
N THR A 84 1.34 16.98 5.45
CA THR A 84 1.17 17.64 4.14
C THR A 84 2.45 17.73 3.32
N ARG A 85 3.61 17.98 3.95
CA ARG A 85 4.89 18.08 3.24
C ARG A 85 5.35 16.79 2.55
N PHE A 86 4.84 15.63 2.97
CA PHE A 86 5.21 14.32 2.41
C PHE A 86 4.08 13.66 1.63
N VAL A 87 2.84 14.16 1.74
CA VAL A 87 1.65 13.49 1.20
C VAL A 87 1.71 13.25 -0.30
N THR A 88 2.32 14.18 -1.05
CA THR A 88 2.49 14.09 -2.51
C THR A 88 3.60 13.13 -2.92
N GLY A 89 4.52 12.79 -2.01
CA GLY A 89 5.60 11.85 -2.29
C GLY A 89 5.12 10.42 -2.49
N VAL A 90 4.06 9.99 -1.80
CA VAL A 90 3.46 8.65 -1.96
C VAL A 90 2.88 8.44 -3.37
N PRO A 91 1.95 9.28 -3.88
CA PRO A 91 1.46 9.12 -5.24
C PRO A 91 2.56 9.34 -6.28
N ALA A 92 3.52 10.24 -6.04
CA ALA A 92 4.66 10.42 -6.94
C ALA A 92 5.52 9.15 -7.03
N LEU A 93 5.80 8.49 -5.91
CA LEU A 93 6.54 7.23 -5.86
C LEU A 93 5.86 6.16 -6.73
N PHE A 94 4.59 5.87 -6.47
CA PHE A 94 3.87 4.85 -7.25
C PHE A 94 3.66 5.26 -8.72
N THR A 95 3.47 6.54 -9.02
CA THR A 95 3.37 7.01 -10.41
C THR A 95 4.69 6.81 -11.15
N GLY A 96 5.82 7.13 -10.51
CA GLY A 96 7.14 6.91 -11.06
C GLY A 96 7.46 5.44 -11.29
N LEU A 97 7.09 4.57 -10.35
CA LEU A 97 7.35 3.13 -10.46
C LEU A 97 6.45 2.44 -11.50
N LEU A 98 5.17 2.83 -11.60
CA LEU A 98 4.17 2.02 -12.30
C LEU A 98 3.80 2.54 -13.69
N TYR A 99 4.01 3.83 -13.99
CA TYR A 99 3.47 4.47 -15.20
C TYR A 99 4.56 4.78 -16.24
N ASP A 100 5.71 4.11 -16.12
CA ASP A 100 6.81 4.10 -17.07
C ASP A 100 7.31 2.67 -17.23
N GLU A 101 7.50 2.20 -18.46
CA GLU A 101 7.79 0.79 -18.74
C GLU A 101 9.14 0.33 -18.18
N GLN A 102 10.16 1.20 -18.26
CA GLN A 102 11.49 0.89 -17.74
C GLN A 102 11.48 0.85 -16.20
N ALA A 103 10.85 1.83 -15.56
CA ALA A 103 10.74 1.88 -14.11
C ALA A 103 9.95 0.68 -13.56
N LEU A 104 8.88 0.27 -14.25
CA LEU A 104 8.10 -0.90 -13.89
C LEU A 104 8.93 -2.17 -13.96
N ALA A 105 9.72 -2.35 -15.03
CA ALA A 105 10.61 -3.50 -15.17
C ALA A 105 11.69 -3.53 -14.08
N GLU A 106 12.32 -2.41 -13.78
CA GLU A 106 13.32 -2.31 -12.70
C GLU A 106 12.72 -2.59 -11.31
N ALA A 107 11.50 -2.09 -11.05
CA ALA A 107 10.77 -2.36 -9.82
C ALA A 107 10.32 -3.84 -9.71
N GLU A 108 9.95 -4.44 -10.84
CA GLU A 108 9.59 -5.86 -10.95
C GLU A 108 10.81 -6.75 -10.65
N ASP A 109 11.96 -6.48 -11.28
CA ASP A 109 13.22 -7.19 -11.04
C ASP A 109 13.65 -7.10 -9.56
N LEU A 110 13.54 -5.91 -8.97
CA LEU A 110 13.84 -5.73 -7.55
C LEU A 110 12.89 -6.54 -6.66
N SER A 111 11.60 -6.54 -6.97
CA SER A 111 10.58 -7.27 -6.20
C SER A 111 10.77 -8.78 -6.29
N PHE A 112 11.11 -9.31 -7.48
CA PHE A 112 11.38 -10.72 -7.68
C PHE A 112 12.77 -11.18 -7.20
N SER A 113 13.62 -10.26 -6.77
CA SER A 113 14.89 -10.62 -6.10
C SER A 113 14.70 -11.20 -4.70
N PHE A 114 13.48 -11.14 -4.15
CA PHE A 114 13.12 -11.70 -2.85
C PHE A 114 12.15 -12.87 -3.00
N ASP A 115 12.35 -13.92 -2.20
CA ASP A 115 11.31 -14.93 -2.03
C ASP A 115 10.21 -14.44 -1.08
N LEU A 116 9.06 -15.13 -1.14
CA LEU A 116 7.89 -14.77 -0.34
C LEU A 116 8.15 -14.91 1.16
N GLU A 117 8.96 -15.87 1.58
CA GLU A 117 9.23 -16.14 3.00
C GLU A 117 10.04 -14.99 3.62
N ALA A 118 11.06 -14.51 2.92
CA ALA A 118 11.85 -13.36 3.29
C ALA A 118 10.99 -12.10 3.41
N LEU A 119 10.07 -11.87 2.46
CA LEU A 119 9.13 -10.74 2.53
C LEU A 119 8.16 -10.86 3.71
N MET A 120 7.65 -12.06 3.98
CA MET A 120 6.75 -12.29 5.11
C MET A 120 7.43 -12.07 6.46
N HIS A 121 8.67 -12.54 6.63
CA HIS A 121 9.47 -12.29 7.83
C HIS A 121 9.79 -10.80 7.99
N ALA A 122 10.23 -10.14 6.91
CA ALA A 122 10.58 -8.74 6.96
C ALA A 122 9.39 -7.83 7.31
N ARG A 123 8.13 -8.25 7.09
CA ARG A 123 6.96 -7.45 7.43
C ARG A 123 6.92 -7.04 8.91
N VAL A 124 7.25 -7.95 9.82
CA VAL A 124 7.25 -7.65 11.27
C VAL A 124 8.41 -6.71 11.62
N ASP A 125 9.57 -6.95 11.02
CA ASP A 125 10.77 -6.14 11.23
C ASP A 125 10.62 -4.72 10.69
N LEU A 126 9.97 -4.57 9.53
CA LEU A 126 9.65 -3.28 8.92
C LEU A 126 8.74 -2.44 9.82
N VAL A 127 7.75 -3.05 10.47
CA VAL A 127 6.84 -2.32 11.38
C VAL A 127 7.58 -1.85 12.63
N THR A 128 8.54 -2.64 13.12
CA THR A 128 9.22 -2.38 14.39
C THR A 128 10.45 -1.48 14.24
N HIS A 129 11.24 -1.70 13.18
CA HIS A 129 12.53 -1.05 12.96
C HIS A 129 12.54 -0.11 11.75
N GLY A 130 11.50 -0.17 10.90
CA GLY A 130 11.35 0.71 9.73
C GLY A 130 12.56 0.70 8.81
N ILE A 131 13.12 1.88 8.53
CA ILE A 131 14.25 2.05 7.61
C ILE A 131 15.54 1.36 8.08
N ARG A 132 15.60 0.98 9.37
CA ARG A 132 16.73 0.28 10.00
C ARG A 132 16.61 -1.25 9.90
N ALA A 133 15.50 -1.77 9.36
CA ALA A 133 15.30 -3.19 9.14
C ALA A 133 16.11 -3.72 7.94
N GLU A 134 16.02 -5.02 7.71
CA GLU A 134 16.53 -5.71 6.54
C GLU A 134 15.43 -6.54 5.88
N VAL A 135 15.53 -6.72 4.56
CA VAL A 135 14.69 -7.65 3.78
C VAL A 135 15.64 -8.58 3.04
N GLY A 136 15.56 -9.88 3.29
CA GLY A 136 16.46 -10.86 2.63
C GLY A 136 17.95 -10.54 2.82
N GLY A 137 18.35 -10.03 3.98
CA GLY A 137 19.74 -9.62 4.27
C GLY A 137 20.18 -8.31 3.59
N ARG A 138 19.26 -7.56 2.97
CA ARG A 138 19.53 -6.26 2.35
C ARG A 138 18.97 -5.15 3.24
N PRO A 139 19.76 -4.10 3.56
CA PRO A 139 19.27 -2.97 4.35
C PRO A 139 18.10 -2.26 3.68
N VAL A 140 17.01 -2.03 4.43
CA VAL A 140 15.80 -1.37 3.90
C VAL A 140 16.10 0.03 3.40
N ARG A 141 17.03 0.75 4.04
CA ARG A 141 17.54 2.03 3.54
C ARG A 141 18.02 1.96 2.09
N ALA A 142 18.88 0.98 1.77
CA ALA A 142 19.41 0.82 0.43
C ALA A 142 18.31 0.44 -0.59
N LEU A 143 17.34 -0.36 -0.16
CA LEU A 143 16.17 -0.71 -0.99
C LEU A 143 15.28 0.49 -1.26
N ALA A 144 15.04 1.33 -0.24
CA ALA A 144 14.28 2.56 -0.36
C ALA A 144 14.98 3.56 -1.29
N GLU A 145 16.31 3.70 -1.18
CA GLU A 145 17.12 4.57 -2.05
C GLU A 145 17.02 4.11 -3.51
N GLN A 146 17.13 2.80 -3.74
CA GLN A 146 16.95 2.19 -5.06
C GLN A 146 15.53 2.45 -5.61
N LEU A 147 14.48 2.23 -4.82
CA LEU A 147 13.09 2.46 -5.24
C LEU A 147 12.79 3.93 -5.57
N VAL A 148 13.30 4.87 -4.75
CA VAL A 148 13.13 6.30 -5.00
C VAL A 148 13.81 6.69 -6.32
N GLU A 149 14.97 6.10 -6.63
CA GLU A 149 15.69 6.43 -7.85
C GLU A 149 15.03 5.84 -9.11
N ILE A 150 14.52 4.61 -9.03
CA ILE A 150 13.69 4.03 -10.10
C ILE A 150 12.47 4.93 -10.37
N ALA A 151 11.78 5.36 -9.30
CA ALA A 151 10.61 6.22 -9.42
C ALA A 151 10.96 7.59 -10.02
N ARG A 152 12.08 8.20 -9.62
CA ARG A 152 12.56 9.47 -10.18
C ARG A 152 12.83 9.34 -11.68
N GLY A 153 13.49 8.26 -12.11
CA GLY A 153 13.69 7.95 -13.52
C GLY A 153 12.38 7.86 -14.29
N GLY A 154 11.39 7.16 -13.75
CA GLY A 154 10.07 7.04 -14.37
C GLY A 154 9.31 8.37 -14.47
N LEU A 155 9.31 9.19 -13.40
CA LEU A 155 8.70 10.53 -13.43
C LEU A 155 9.38 11.47 -14.43
N SER A 156 10.72 11.43 -14.49
CA SER A 156 11.48 12.25 -15.44
C SER A 156 11.15 11.89 -16.89
N ARG A 157 11.10 10.58 -17.22
CA ARG A 157 10.72 10.10 -18.57
C ARG A 157 9.28 10.44 -18.93
N ARG A 158 8.35 10.41 -17.97
CA ARG A 158 6.96 10.84 -18.18
C ARG A 158 6.83 12.32 -18.54
N HIS A 159 7.78 13.15 -18.09
CA HIS A 159 7.93 14.55 -18.47
C HIS A 159 6.62 15.36 -18.38
N LYS A 160 5.87 15.17 -17.28
CA LYS A 160 4.69 15.98 -16.96
C LYS A 160 5.14 17.22 -16.21
N LEU A 161 5.00 18.37 -16.85
CA LEU A 161 5.48 19.64 -16.33
C LEU A 161 4.34 20.47 -15.74
N ASP A 162 4.65 21.21 -14.68
CA ASP A 162 3.81 22.31 -14.22
C ASP A 162 3.99 23.58 -15.06
N ASP A 163 3.25 24.64 -14.74
CA ASP A 163 3.34 25.95 -15.42
C ASP A 163 4.71 26.61 -15.30
N GLN A 164 5.58 26.14 -14.40
CA GLN A 164 6.95 26.62 -14.19
C GLN A 164 8.00 25.75 -14.89
N GLY A 165 7.58 24.71 -15.63
CA GLY A 165 8.47 23.79 -16.34
C GLY A 165 9.16 22.76 -15.45
N ARG A 166 8.70 22.56 -14.21
CA ARG A 166 9.24 21.53 -13.31
C ARG A 166 8.49 20.23 -13.51
N ASP A 167 9.22 19.11 -13.56
CA ASP A 167 8.59 17.79 -13.64
C ASP A 167 8.11 17.27 -12.28
N GLU A 168 7.38 16.16 -12.30
CA GLU A 168 6.81 15.50 -11.11
C GLU A 168 7.87 15.04 -10.09
N THR A 169 9.17 15.00 -10.43
CA THR A 169 10.23 14.51 -9.52
C THR A 169 10.41 15.38 -8.29
N ILE A 170 9.97 16.64 -8.32
CA ILE A 170 9.96 17.55 -7.17
C ILE A 170 9.18 16.98 -5.98
N HIS A 171 8.17 16.15 -6.25
CA HIS A 171 7.33 15.54 -5.21
C HIS A 171 8.07 14.43 -4.45
N LEU A 172 9.15 13.87 -4.99
CA LEU A 172 10.00 12.89 -4.31
C LEU A 172 11.03 13.55 -3.38
N GLN A 173 11.31 14.85 -3.55
CA GLN A 173 12.37 15.53 -2.82
C GLN A 173 12.22 15.44 -1.29
N PRO A 174 11.05 15.69 -0.67
CA PRO A 174 10.91 15.60 0.78
C PRO A 174 11.20 14.21 1.36
N ILE A 175 10.84 13.14 0.62
CA ILE A 175 11.12 11.76 1.04
C ILE A 175 12.62 11.45 0.86
N SER A 176 13.24 11.97 -0.19
CA SER A 176 14.67 11.78 -0.47
C SER A 176 15.54 12.42 0.63
N GLU A 177 15.23 13.65 1.05
CA GLU A 177 15.95 14.34 2.12
C GLU A 177 15.85 13.60 3.48
N LEU A 178 14.70 12.98 3.77
CA LEU A 178 14.53 12.13 4.94
C LEU A 178 15.42 10.88 4.87
N LEU A 179 15.40 10.24 3.70
CA LEU A 179 16.12 8.99 3.45
C LEU A 179 17.64 9.18 3.51
N GLU A 180 18.16 10.28 2.96
CA GLU A 180 19.57 10.68 3.06
C GLU A 180 20.04 10.82 4.53
N ARG A 181 19.15 11.30 5.40
CA ARG A 181 19.40 11.40 6.85
C ARG A 181 19.21 10.07 7.58
N GLY A 182 18.72 9.03 6.91
CA GLY A 182 18.37 7.74 7.51
C GLY A 182 17.19 7.85 8.47
N LEU A 183 16.26 8.77 8.21
CA LEU A 183 15.11 9.06 9.05
C LEU A 183 13.79 8.75 8.31
N MET A 184 12.75 8.49 9.10
CA MET A 184 11.38 8.34 8.66
C MET A 184 10.50 9.45 9.23
N PRO A 185 9.27 9.65 8.70
CA PRO A 185 8.32 10.58 9.30
C PRO A 185 8.07 10.31 10.80
N ALA A 186 8.07 9.05 11.22
CA ALA A 186 7.96 8.65 12.62
C ALA A 186 9.09 9.23 13.49
N ASP A 187 10.34 9.18 13.03
CA ASP A 187 11.48 9.72 13.78
C ASP A 187 11.32 11.21 14.06
N LEU A 188 10.78 11.98 13.10
CA LEU A 188 10.52 13.41 13.28
C LEU A 188 9.41 13.67 14.31
N LEU A 189 8.38 12.81 14.34
CA LEU A 189 7.30 12.91 15.33
C LEU A 189 7.81 12.58 16.73
N THR A 190 8.76 11.65 16.86
CA THR A 190 9.30 11.20 18.16
C THR A 190 10.59 11.91 18.58
N GLU A 191 11.09 12.86 17.79
CA GLU A 191 12.35 13.56 18.07
C GLU A 191 12.32 14.24 19.45
N GLY A 192 13.34 13.93 20.26
CA GLY A 192 13.47 14.45 21.62
C GLY A 192 12.53 13.82 22.66
N LEU A 193 11.77 12.77 22.31
CA LEU A 193 10.76 12.15 23.17
C LEU A 193 11.18 10.77 23.71
N SER A 194 12.47 10.43 23.68
CA SER A 194 12.97 9.10 24.09
C SER A 194 12.69 8.73 25.55
N SER A 195 12.41 9.72 26.40
CA SER A 195 12.05 9.53 27.82
C SER A 195 10.60 9.95 28.14
N ALA A 196 9.78 10.24 27.13
CA ALA A 196 8.41 10.68 27.32
C ALA A 196 7.52 9.52 27.81
N THR A 197 6.57 9.83 28.69
CA THR A 197 5.47 8.92 29.02
C THR A 197 4.55 8.74 27.80
N PRO A 198 3.75 7.65 27.74
CA PRO A 198 2.80 7.44 26.64
C PRO A 198 1.83 8.62 26.41
N ALA A 199 1.42 9.31 27.48
CA ALA A 199 0.54 10.47 27.39
C ALA A 199 1.24 11.68 26.76
N GLU A 200 2.48 11.96 27.16
CA GLU A 200 3.31 13.03 26.59
C GLU A 200 3.65 12.74 25.12
N LEU A 201 3.98 11.50 24.80
CA LEU A 201 4.22 11.05 23.42
C LEU A 201 2.97 11.26 22.56
N MET A 202 1.80 10.81 23.02
CA MET A 202 0.54 11.00 22.31
C MET A 202 0.23 12.48 22.09
N ALA A 203 0.36 13.32 23.12
CA ALA A 203 0.12 14.76 23.00
C ALA A 203 1.04 15.41 21.97
N ALA A 204 2.35 15.09 22.03
CA ALA A 204 3.33 15.63 21.10
C ALA A 204 3.11 15.14 19.66
N VAL A 205 2.77 13.87 19.45
CA VAL A 205 2.45 13.32 18.13
C VAL A 205 1.21 14.00 17.54
N LEU A 206 0.16 14.19 18.34
CA LEU A 206 -1.05 14.90 17.90
C LEU A 206 -0.77 16.37 17.56
N GLU A 207 0.08 17.04 18.32
CA GLU A 207 0.47 18.42 18.05
C GLU A 207 1.30 18.53 16.76
N ARG A 208 2.34 17.70 16.61
CA ARG A 208 3.25 17.70 15.45
C ARG A 208 2.61 17.14 14.18
N GLY A 209 1.63 16.26 14.33
CA GLY A 209 0.90 15.59 13.24
C GLY A 209 -0.33 16.35 12.75
N ARG A 210 -0.66 17.51 13.34
CA ARG A 210 -1.74 18.37 12.86
C ARG A 210 -1.46 18.83 11.43
N VAL A 211 -2.37 18.44 10.53
CA VAL A 211 -2.46 18.87 9.13
C VAL A 211 -3.36 20.10 9.05
#